data_AF-A0A4Z0Q948-F1
#
_entry.id   AF-A0A4Z0Q948-F1
#
_cell.length_a   1.000
_cell.length_b   1.000
_cell.length_c   1.000
_cell.angle_alpha   90.00
_cell.angle_beta   90.00
_cell.angle_gamma   90.00
#
_symmetry.space_group_name_H-M   'P 1'
#
loop_
_entity.id
_entity.type
_entity.pdbx_description
1 polymer ?
#
loop_
_entity_poly.entity_id
_entity_poly.type
_entity_poly.pdbx_seq_one_letter_code
_entity_poly.pdbx_strand_id
1 'polypeptide(L)'
;MKHFFSFCLLVVLLCGVPAAAQQLYYPPLAGTTWATVSPQSLGWCAPAQDSLLAFLGRKNTKSFLILKDGRLALEHYFGTYTQDSVWYWASAGKSLTAVLVGLAQQEGLMSIEDSTSRFLGRGWTTAPAAKERLIRLRHQLTMTTGLDETPPPPCDNESSTPGCLRYRTDAGTRWAYHTGAYRLLQDEIAAASGLTANQFTNQRLGSRIGMVGLWYNYVYYSRARDMARFGLFVLSRGSWNGTAILRDTAYFRRMTTPSQAFNRSYGYLWWLNGQASYMLPQSQLTLPGPLVPTAPTDLIAALGKNDQKIYVVPSLGLVVVRQGQSAEASKLAVSSFDTELWRYIMQLYCKPLATTDGPSPVLLELYPNPAGQQLTIRPYRAGADQQLRCTDLLGRQMSRQPLPAAGLTLPVAAWPAGTYLVQVLDARGAVLSSQRVSKQP
;
A
#
# COMPACT_ATOMS: atom_id res chain seq x y z
N MET A 1 -67.48 -23.34 -21.08
CA MET A 1 -67.15 -22.19 -20.20
C MET A 1 -67.09 -22.74 -18.78
N LYS A 2 -66.00 -22.74 -18.00
CA LYS A 2 -64.70 -22.06 -18.01
C LYS A 2 -63.69 -22.96 -17.28
N HIS A 3 -62.44 -22.94 -17.74
CA HIS A 3 -61.26 -23.51 -17.10
C HIS A 3 -61.03 -22.92 -15.70
N PHE A 4 -60.46 -23.70 -14.77
CA PHE A 4 -59.48 -23.17 -13.81
C PHE A 4 -58.59 -24.32 -13.29
N PHE A 5 -57.37 -24.40 -13.85
CA PHE A 5 -56.27 -25.19 -13.32
C PHE A 5 -55.64 -24.42 -12.15
N SER A 6 -55.60 -24.99 -10.95
CA SER A 6 -54.92 -24.38 -9.80
C SER A 6 -53.50 -24.94 -9.71
N PHE A 7 -52.51 -24.15 -10.15
CA PHE A 7 -51.10 -24.47 -10.07
C PHE A 7 -50.54 -23.93 -8.75
N CYS A 8 -50.25 -24.83 -7.79
CA CYS A 8 -49.52 -24.47 -6.57
C CYS A 8 -48.04 -24.21 -6.91
N LEU A 9 -47.66 -22.94 -6.98
CA LEU A 9 -46.26 -22.53 -7.12
C LEU A 9 -45.59 -22.57 -5.73
N LEU A 10 -44.75 -23.58 -5.49
CA LEU A 10 -43.91 -23.67 -4.29
C LEU A 10 -42.73 -22.69 -4.45
N VAL A 11 -42.85 -21.49 -3.87
CA VAL A 11 -41.75 -20.52 -3.81
C VAL A 11 -40.79 -20.96 -2.70
N VAL A 12 -39.68 -21.60 -3.08
CA VAL A 12 -38.53 -21.81 -2.18
C VAL A 12 -37.83 -20.46 -2.03
N LEU A 13 -38.13 -19.76 -0.93
CA LEU A 13 -37.32 -18.63 -0.46
C LEU A 13 -35.94 -19.16 -0.07
N LEU A 14 -34.98 -19.04 -0.99
CA LEU A 14 -33.57 -19.10 -0.69
C LEU A 14 -33.23 -17.88 0.18
N CYS A 15 -33.42 -18.03 1.50
CA CYS A 15 -32.86 -17.13 2.49
C CYS A 15 -31.33 -17.18 2.33
N GLY A 16 -30.77 -16.20 1.61
CA GLY A 16 -29.34 -15.93 1.61
C GLY A 16 -28.91 -15.67 3.04
N VAL A 17 -28.14 -16.59 3.61
CA VAL A 17 -27.43 -16.35 4.86
C VAL A 17 -26.52 -15.14 4.58
N PRO A 18 -26.68 -13.99 5.27
CA PRO A 18 -25.71 -12.93 5.12
C PRO A 18 -24.38 -13.49 5.59
N ALA A 19 -23.36 -13.44 4.72
CA ALA A 19 -22.00 -13.73 5.12
C ALA A 19 -21.67 -12.78 6.28
N ALA A 20 -21.63 -13.32 7.51
CA ALA A 20 -21.26 -12.55 8.67
C ALA A 20 -19.85 -12.03 8.41
N ALA A 21 -19.71 -10.71 8.18
CA ALA A 21 -18.42 -10.07 8.11
C ALA A 21 -17.69 -10.43 9.40
N GLN A 22 -16.57 -11.14 9.29
CA GLN A 22 -15.82 -11.58 10.46
C GLN A 22 -15.44 -10.33 11.27
N GLN A 23 -15.97 -10.24 12.48
CA GLN A 23 -15.79 -9.07 13.33
C GLN A 23 -14.29 -8.89 13.60
N LEU A 24 -13.76 -7.68 13.36
CA LEU A 24 -12.37 -7.34 13.63
C LEU A 24 -12.03 -7.70 15.08
N TYR A 25 -10.89 -8.37 15.27
CA TYR A 25 -10.36 -8.63 16.60
C TYR A 25 -9.58 -7.41 17.12
N TYR A 26 -9.81 -7.08 18.38
CA TYR A 26 -9.04 -6.07 19.10
C TYR A 26 -8.28 -6.74 20.24
N PRO A 27 -6.94 -6.61 20.33
CA PRO A 27 -6.21 -7.15 21.46
C PRO A 27 -6.57 -6.40 22.75
N PRO A 28 -6.43 -7.05 23.93
CA PRO A 28 -6.57 -6.37 25.21
C PRO A 28 -5.68 -5.12 25.32
N LEU A 29 -6.16 -4.12 26.06
CA LEU A 29 -5.45 -2.85 26.25
C LEU A 29 -4.17 -3.02 27.08
N ALA A 30 -4.08 -4.08 27.88
CA ALA A 30 -2.93 -4.40 28.73
C ALA A 30 -2.47 -5.84 28.52
N GLY A 31 -1.21 -6.11 28.88
CA GLY A 31 -0.58 -7.42 28.71
C GLY A 31 -0.02 -7.65 27.30
N THR A 32 0.46 -8.87 27.07
CA THR A 32 1.12 -9.29 25.82
C THR A 32 0.27 -10.24 24.98
N THR A 33 -0.94 -10.57 25.43
CA THR A 33 -1.84 -11.48 24.71
C THR A 33 -2.33 -10.82 23.42
N TRP A 34 -2.17 -11.53 22.31
CA TRP A 34 -2.73 -11.15 21.02
C TRP A 34 -3.15 -12.43 20.29
N ALA A 35 -4.43 -12.54 19.96
CA ALA A 35 -4.93 -13.70 19.23
C ALA A 35 -4.26 -13.84 17.85
N THR A 36 -3.87 -15.06 17.52
CA THR A 36 -3.28 -15.40 16.23
C THR A 36 -4.33 -16.00 15.29
N VAL A 37 -4.02 -16.00 14.00
CA VAL A 37 -4.70 -16.80 12.97
C VAL A 37 -3.62 -17.53 12.21
N SER A 38 -3.77 -18.85 11.99
CA SER A 38 -2.72 -19.61 11.32
C SER A 38 -2.64 -19.20 9.85
N PRO A 39 -1.43 -18.96 9.29
CA PRO A 39 -1.25 -18.73 7.86
C PRO A 39 -1.93 -19.79 7.00
N GLN A 40 -1.93 -21.06 7.43
CA GLN A 40 -2.56 -22.17 6.73
C GLN A 40 -4.08 -22.00 6.61
N SER A 41 -4.75 -21.51 7.66
CA SER A 41 -6.19 -21.22 7.62
C SER A 41 -6.55 -20.07 6.68
N LEU A 42 -5.59 -19.19 6.39
CA LEU A 42 -5.71 -18.12 5.39
C LEU A 42 -5.36 -18.60 3.97
N GLY A 43 -5.03 -19.89 3.81
CA GLY A 43 -4.56 -20.45 2.55
C GLY A 43 -3.16 -19.97 2.17
N TRP A 44 -2.33 -19.54 3.12
CA TRP A 44 -0.94 -19.14 2.87
C TRP A 44 0.00 -20.33 2.95
N CYS A 45 0.88 -20.49 1.96
CA CYS A 45 1.82 -21.62 1.93
C CYS A 45 3.09 -21.31 2.74
N ALA A 46 3.63 -22.31 3.43
CA ALA A 46 4.87 -22.16 4.20
C ALA A 46 6.07 -21.72 3.32
N PRO A 47 6.30 -22.27 2.11
CA PRO A 47 7.44 -21.84 1.28
C PRO A 47 7.39 -20.36 0.85
N ALA A 48 6.20 -19.77 0.65
CA ALA A 48 6.09 -18.35 0.35
C ALA A 48 6.37 -17.48 1.56
N GLN A 49 5.97 -17.93 2.76
CA GLN A 49 6.32 -17.27 4.02
C GLN A 49 7.83 -17.30 4.25
N ASP A 50 8.48 -18.45 4.05
CA ASP A 50 9.93 -18.60 4.15
C ASP A 50 10.65 -17.67 3.17
N SER A 51 10.15 -17.58 1.94
CA SER A 51 10.69 -16.67 0.91
C SER A 51 10.57 -15.20 1.30
N LEU A 52 9.42 -14.81 1.87
CA LEU A 52 9.19 -13.46 2.40
C LEU A 52 10.14 -13.16 3.57
N LEU A 53 10.24 -14.06 4.55
CA LEU A 53 11.09 -13.89 5.72
C LEU A 53 12.58 -13.84 5.34
N ALA A 54 13.02 -14.67 4.40
CA ALA A 54 14.38 -14.64 3.87
C ALA A 54 14.68 -13.31 3.15
N PHE A 55 13.73 -12.80 2.36
CA PHE A 55 13.84 -11.47 1.75
C PHE A 55 13.98 -10.38 2.82
N LEU A 56 13.10 -10.36 3.83
CA LEU A 56 13.11 -9.38 4.90
C LEU A 56 14.41 -9.40 5.71
N GLY A 57 14.97 -10.58 5.97
CA GLY A 57 16.27 -10.76 6.62
C GLY A 57 17.41 -10.12 5.83
N ARG A 58 17.44 -10.30 4.50
CA ARG A 58 18.42 -9.64 3.61
C ARG A 58 18.22 -8.11 3.50
N LYS A 59 17.03 -7.61 3.84
CA LYS A 59 16.67 -6.18 3.82
C LYS A 59 16.70 -5.54 5.22
N ASN A 60 17.59 -6.03 6.09
CA ASN A 60 17.88 -5.46 7.41
C ASN A 60 16.64 -5.24 8.30
N THR A 61 15.63 -6.09 8.15
CA THR A 61 14.42 -6.04 8.97
C THR A 61 14.74 -6.48 10.39
N LYS A 62 14.09 -5.86 11.38
CA LYS A 62 14.20 -6.15 12.80
C LYS A 62 12.93 -6.78 13.35
N SER A 63 11.79 -6.22 12.99
CA SER A 63 10.47 -6.72 13.38
C SER A 63 9.54 -6.67 12.17
N PHE A 64 8.79 -7.75 11.92
CA PHE A 64 7.80 -7.81 10.85
C PHE A 64 6.52 -8.49 11.32
N LEU A 65 5.39 -7.80 11.17
CA LEU A 65 4.08 -8.31 11.56
C LEU A 65 3.11 -8.16 10.38
N ILE A 66 2.25 -9.16 10.19
CA ILE A 66 1.04 -9.07 9.37
C ILE A 66 -0.16 -9.41 10.26
N LEU A 67 -1.09 -8.47 10.37
CA LEU A 67 -2.41 -8.73 10.92
C LEU A 67 -3.39 -9.05 9.81
N LYS A 68 -4.26 -10.03 10.05
CA LYS A 68 -5.47 -10.30 9.27
C LYS A 68 -6.69 -10.16 10.18
N ASP A 69 -7.56 -9.21 9.85
CA ASP A 69 -8.76 -8.86 10.61
C ASP A 69 -8.48 -8.63 12.10
N GLY A 70 -7.33 -7.97 12.37
CA GLY A 70 -6.83 -7.67 13.70
C GLY A 70 -6.09 -8.79 14.41
N ARG A 71 -6.07 -10.03 13.89
CA ARG A 71 -5.32 -11.18 14.45
C ARG A 71 -3.92 -11.26 13.86
N LEU A 72 -2.93 -11.70 14.65
CA LEU A 72 -1.57 -11.93 14.15
C LEU A 72 -1.58 -13.13 13.20
N ALA A 73 -1.39 -12.87 11.90
CA ALA A 73 -1.23 -13.90 10.88
C ALA A 73 0.25 -14.31 10.75
N LEU A 74 1.16 -13.33 10.79
CA LEU A 74 2.60 -13.57 10.80
C LEU A 74 3.27 -12.58 11.75
N GLU A 75 4.20 -13.06 12.57
CA GLU A 75 5.01 -12.23 13.45
C GLU A 75 6.42 -12.82 13.50
N HIS A 76 7.42 -12.01 13.19
CA HIS A 76 8.81 -12.44 13.19
C HIS A 76 9.73 -11.32 13.64
N TYR A 77 10.71 -11.68 14.47
CA TYR A 77 11.74 -10.79 14.97
C TYR A 77 13.11 -11.35 14.56
N PHE A 78 13.96 -10.49 14.02
CA PHE A 78 15.24 -10.87 13.45
C PHE A 78 16.40 -10.52 14.38
N GLY A 79 17.44 -11.36 14.38
CA GLY A 79 18.63 -11.16 15.21
C GLY A 79 18.28 -11.19 16.70
N THR A 80 18.67 -10.14 17.43
CA THR A 80 18.41 -10.02 18.88
C THR A 80 17.08 -9.34 19.22
N TYR A 81 16.26 -8.99 18.22
CA TYR A 81 14.99 -8.33 18.46
C TYR A 81 13.96 -9.32 19.01
N THR A 82 13.09 -8.80 19.85
CA THR A 82 12.00 -9.52 20.49
C THR A 82 10.72 -8.68 20.42
N GLN A 83 9.60 -9.25 20.86
CA GLN A 83 8.33 -8.53 20.98
C GLN A 83 8.38 -7.26 21.84
N ASP A 84 9.35 -7.18 22.75
CA ASP A 84 9.52 -6.08 23.69
C ASP A 84 10.55 -5.04 23.21
N SER A 85 11.21 -5.30 22.08
CA SER A 85 12.19 -4.37 21.51
C SER A 85 11.51 -3.11 20.98
N VAL A 86 12.07 -1.95 21.33
CA VAL A 86 11.60 -0.62 20.89
C VAL A 86 12.44 -0.13 19.71
N TRP A 87 11.77 0.48 18.73
CA TRP A 87 12.42 1.11 17.57
C TRP A 87 11.72 2.41 17.18
N TYR A 88 12.44 3.29 16.47
CA TYR A 88 11.91 4.56 16.00
C TYR A 88 11.04 4.39 14.75
N TRP A 89 10.03 5.25 14.59
CA TRP A 89 9.11 5.23 13.46
C TRP A 89 9.57 6.13 12.29
N ALA A 90 10.56 6.99 12.55
CA ALA A 90 10.94 8.06 11.63
C ALA A 90 9.71 8.83 11.14
N SER A 91 9.63 9.12 9.83
CA SER A 91 8.49 9.80 9.22
C SER A 91 7.17 9.02 9.25
N ALA A 92 7.13 7.73 9.60
CA ALA A 92 5.84 7.04 9.80
C ALA A 92 5.05 7.65 10.97
N GLY A 93 5.73 8.32 11.92
CA GLY A 93 5.09 9.09 12.99
C GLY A 93 4.26 10.29 12.50
N LYS A 94 4.49 10.79 11.28
CA LYS A 94 3.66 11.86 10.69
C LYS A 94 2.18 11.46 10.63
N SER A 95 1.91 10.22 10.26
CA SER A 95 0.55 9.68 10.16
C SER A 95 -0.13 9.58 11.54
N LEU A 96 0.64 9.30 12.61
CA LEU A 96 0.16 9.40 13.98
C LEU A 96 -0.17 10.86 14.34
N THR A 97 0.68 11.82 13.97
CA THR A 97 0.42 13.26 14.18
C THR A 97 -0.88 13.69 13.51
N ALA A 98 -1.18 13.24 12.28
CA ALA A 98 -2.45 13.56 11.62
C ALA A 98 -3.68 13.04 12.38
N VAL A 99 -3.60 11.86 13.00
CA VAL A 99 -4.68 11.38 13.88
C VAL A 99 -4.83 12.28 15.11
N LEU A 100 -3.71 12.69 15.73
CA LEU A 100 -3.74 13.56 16.90
C LEU A 100 -4.33 14.95 16.59
N VAL A 101 -4.03 15.53 15.42
CA VAL A 101 -4.67 16.77 14.95
C VAL A 101 -6.17 16.56 14.78
N GLY A 102 -6.60 15.43 14.23
CA GLY A 102 -8.03 15.09 14.10
C GLY A 102 -8.74 14.99 15.46
N LEU A 103 -8.09 14.39 16.45
CA LEU A 103 -8.60 14.30 17.82
C LEU A 103 -8.66 15.68 18.49
N ALA A 104 -7.62 16.50 18.34
CA ALA A 104 -7.60 17.87 18.85
C ALA A 104 -8.71 18.72 18.21
N GLN A 105 -8.93 18.58 16.89
CA GLN A 105 -10.02 19.27 16.21
C GLN A 105 -11.40 18.82 16.70
N GLN A 106 -11.59 17.52 16.84
CA GLN A 106 -12.85 16.96 17.35
C GLN A 106 -13.19 17.45 18.77
N GLU A 107 -12.18 17.75 19.58
CA GLU A 107 -12.34 18.32 20.92
C GLU A 107 -12.53 19.84 20.92
N GLY A 108 -12.53 20.48 19.74
CA GLY A 108 -12.68 21.93 19.61
C GLY A 108 -11.45 22.73 20.02
N LEU A 109 -10.30 22.08 20.23
CA LEU A 109 -9.04 22.74 20.63
C LEU A 109 -8.41 23.54 19.48
N MET A 110 -8.66 23.11 18.25
CA MET A 110 -8.16 23.73 17.02
C MET A 110 -9.05 23.39 15.83
N SER A 111 -8.87 24.10 14.72
CA SER A 111 -9.40 23.74 13.42
C SER A 111 -8.25 23.62 12.43
N ILE A 112 -8.32 22.69 11.49
CA ILE A 112 -7.31 22.64 10.42
C ILE A 112 -7.32 23.90 9.53
N GLU A 113 -8.38 24.70 9.61
CA GLU A 113 -8.50 26.00 8.95
C GLU A 113 -7.87 27.15 9.73
N ASP A 114 -7.46 26.93 10.98
CA ASP A 114 -6.77 27.95 11.77
C ASP A 114 -5.42 28.31 11.15
N SER A 115 -5.06 29.60 11.25
CA SER A 115 -3.72 30.05 10.91
C SER A 115 -2.72 29.42 11.87
N THR A 116 -1.59 28.92 11.35
CA THR A 116 -0.48 28.41 12.18
C THR A 116 0.01 29.48 13.17
N SER A 117 -0.04 30.75 12.75
CA SER A 117 0.37 31.90 13.57
C SER A 117 -0.52 32.10 14.82
N ARG A 118 -1.71 31.49 14.87
CA ARG A 118 -2.57 31.49 16.06
C ARG A 118 -1.91 30.79 17.24
N PHE A 119 -1.13 29.73 16.98
CA PHE A 119 -0.54 28.88 18.01
C PHE A 119 0.94 29.21 18.25
N LEU A 120 1.68 29.52 17.19
CA LEU A 120 3.12 29.79 17.28
C LEU A 120 3.49 31.28 17.43
N GLY A 121 2.51 32.18 17.29
CA GLY A 121 2.76 33.62 17.20
C GLY A 121 3.23 34.06 15.81
N ARG A 122 3.80 35.27 15.73
CA ARG A 122 4.35 35.83 14.48
C ARG A 122 5.85 35.55 14.38
N GLY A 123 6.38 35.47 13.17
CA GLY A 123 7.81 35.26 12.93
C GLY A 123 8.25 33.84 13.24
N TRP A 124 7.35 32.86 13.12
CA TRP A 124 7.67 31.44 13.22
C TRP A 124 8.28 30.90 11.90
N THR A 125 8.29 31.72 10.84
CA THR A 125 9.00 31.52 9.58
C THR A 125 9.75 32.77 9.17
N THR A 126 10.52 32.71 8.08
CA THR A 126 11.03 33.91 7.39
C THR A 126 10.11 34.41 6.27
N ALA A 127 8.87 33.92 6.20
CA ALA A 127 7.91 34.40 5.21
C ALA A 127 7.51 35.85 5.46
N PRO A 128 7.19 36.64 4.40
CA PRO A 128 6.58 37.95 4.60
C PRO A 128 5.33 37.82 5.47
N ALA A 129 5.14 38.73 6.43
CA ALA A 129 4.08 38.62 7.44
C ALA A 129 2.67 38.42 6.85
N ALA A 130 2.39 39.02 5.68
CA ALA A 130 1.12 38.82 4.99
C ALA A 130 0.93 37.38 4.48
N LYS A 131 2.01 36.70 4.08
CA LYS A 131 2.02 35.32 3.60
C LYS A 131 2.06 34.32 4.76
N GLU A 132 2.84 34.59 5.79
CA GLU A 132 2.91 33.76 7.01
C GLU A 132 1.52 33.54 7.63
N ARG A 133 0.71 34.61 7.72
CA ARG A 133 -0.67 34.54 8.25
C ARG A 133 -1.61 33.63 7.44
N LEU A 134 -1.32 33.39 6.17
CA LEU A 134 -2.14 32.55 5.29
C LEU A 134 -1.79 31.05 5.40
N ILE A 135 -0.67 30.71 6.04
CA ILE A 135 -0.34 29.32 6.34
C ILE A 135 -1.29 28.85 7.45
N ARG A 136 -1.90 27.67 7.24
CA ARG A 136 -2.90 27.07 8.10
C ARG A 136 -2.47 25.65 8.44
N LEU A 137 -3.01 25.09 9.51
CA LEU A 137 -2.67 23.72 9.94
C LEU A 137 -2.91 22.68 8.83
N ARG A 138 -3.95 22.85 8.01
CA ARG A 138 -4.16 21.98 6.83
C ARG A 138 -2.99 21.99 5.87
N HIS A 139 -2.29 23.11 5.68
CA HIS A 139 -1.17 23.21 4.74
C HIS A 139 0.04 22.42 5.26
N GLN A 140 0.21 22.31 6.58
CA GLN A 140 1.20 21.42 7.20
C GLN A 140 0.80 19.95 7.01
N LEU A 141 -0.48 19.60 7.20
CA LEU A 141 -1.00 18.25 7.00
C LEU A 141 -0.88 17.76 5.54
N THR A 142 -1.09 18.65 4.56
CA THR A 142 -1.11 18.32 3.14
C THR A 142 0.22 18.51 2.43
N MET A 143 1.27 18.92 3.16
CA MET A 143 2.59 19.27 2.59
C MET A 143 2.51 20.38 1.54
N THR A 144 1.70 21.41 1.80
CA THR A 144 1.50 22.56 0.91
C THR A 144 1.71 23.90 1.62
N THR A 145 2.64 23.97 2.57
CA THR A 145 2.91 25.21 3.31
C THR A 145 3.48 26.33 2.45
N GLY A 146 4.05 25.99 1.29
CA GLY A 146 4.76 26.95 0.44
C GLY A 146 6.16 27.29 0.95
N LEU A 147 6.60 26.64 2.03
CA LEU A 147 7.96 26.77 2.56
C LEU A 147 8.95 25.92 1.76
N ASP A 148 10.22 26.33 1.76
CA ASP A 148 11.31 25.68 1.05
C ASP A 148 11.74 24.41 1.77
N GLU A 149 11.49 23.25 1.16
CA GLU A 149 11.85 21.94 1.69
C GLU A 149 13.32 21.56 1.44
N THR A 150 14.06 22.41 0.73
CA THR A 150 15.49 22.27 0.43
C THR A 150 16.30 23.50 0.91
N PRO A 151 16.23 23.88 2.19
CA PRO A 151 16.96 25.04 2.67
C PRO A 151 18.48 24.79 2.60
N PRO A 152 19.30 25.84 2.42
CA PRO A 152 20.75 25.69 2.43
C PRO A 152 21.27 25.41 3.86
N PRO A 153 22.45 24.79 3.99
CA PRO A 153 23.13 24.63 5.28
C PRO A 153 23.30 25.96 6.02
N PRO A 154 23.26 25.98 7.37
CA PRO A 154 23.24 24.82 8.26
C PRO A 154 21.85 24.18 8.46
N CYS A 155 20.81 24.71 7.80
CA CYS A 155 19.47 24.15 7.84
C CYS A 155 19.34 22.91 6.94
N ASP A 156 18.36 22.07 7.25
CA ASP A 156 17.96 20.92 6.44
C ASP A 156 16.43 20.76 6.39
N ASN A 157 15.93 19.74 5.68
CA ASN A 157 14.49 19.46 5.59
C ASN A 157 13.82 19.18 6.94
N GLU A 158 14.60 18.82 7.96
CA GLU A 158 14.12 18.44 9.30
C GLU A 158 14.08 19.63 10.26
N SER A 159 14.80 20.71 9.94
CA SER A 159 14.90 21.93 10.74
C SER A 159 13.56 22.66 10.85
N SER A 160 13.13 22.94 12.09
CA SER A 160 11.86 23.62 12.41
C SER A 160 12.03 24.98 13.08
N THR A 161 13.26 25.50 13.17
CA THR A 161 13.51 26.84 13.71
C THR A 161 13.06 27.92 12.71
N PRO A 162 12.60 29.10 13.17
CA PRO A 162 12.06 30.11 12.27
C PRO A 162 12.99 30.52 11.12
N GLY A 163 14.29 30.66 11.39
CA GLY A 163 15.29 30.99 10.37
C GLY A 163 15.45 29.94 9.26
N CYS A 164 15.16 28.67 9.55
CA CYS A 164 15.23 27.57 8.58
C CYS A 164 13.93 27.38 7.80
N LEU A 165 12.80 27.89 8.30
CA LEU A 165 11.49 27.82 7.66
C LEU A 165 11.34 28.96 6.65
N ARG A 166 11.94 28.77 5.47
CA ARG A 166 12.03 29.81 4.43
C ARG A 166 10.83 29.82 3.51
N TYR A 167 10.33 31.01 3.19
CA TYR A 167 9.29 31.17 2.19
C TYR A 167 9.80 30.86 0.79
N ARG A 168 9.00 30.13 0.00
CA ARG A 168 9.29 29.83 -1.40
C ARG A 168 8.14 30.22 -2.32
N THR A 169 6.91 29.90 -1.93
CA THR A 169 5.67 30.23 -2.65
C THR A 169 4.51 30.39 -1.66
N ASP A 170 3.37 30.87 -2.16
CA ASP A 170 2.14 30.96 -1.37
C ASP A 170 1.67 29.57 -0.93
N ALA A 171 1.15 29.50 0.30
CA ALA A 171 0.58 28.27 0.83
C ALA A 171 -0.57 27.77 -0.06
N GLY A 172 -0.62 26.45 -0.27
CA GLY A 172 -1.62 25.79 -1.11
C GLY A 172 -1.30 25.76 -2.62
N THR A 173 -0.23 26.41 -3.08
CA THR A 173 0.09 26.51 -4.51
C THR A 173 1.03 25.42 -5.03
N ARG A 174 1.57 24.58 -4.14
CA ARG A 174 2.57 23.56 -4.46
C ARG A 174 2.57 22.45 -3.42
N TRP A 175 2.85 21.21 -3.83
CA TRP A 175 3.17 20.11 -2.91
C TRP A 175 4.69 19.93 -2.73
N ALA A 176 5.15 19.94 -1.49
CA ALA A 176 6.55 19.83 -1.12
C ALA A 176 6.69 19.12 0.24
N TYR A 177 7.32 17.94 0.23
CA TYR A 177 7.49 17.14 1.44
C TYR A 177 8.47 17.79 2.44
N HIS A 178 7.94 18.42 3.50
CA HIS A 178 8.71 19.26 4.42
C HIS A 178 8.62 18.75 5.87
N THR A 179 9.71 18.16 6.37
CA THR A 179 9.74 17.57 7.72
C THR A 179 9.72 18.64 8.83
N GLY A 180 10.44 19.74 8.69
CA GLY A 180 10.43 20.85 9.65
C GLY A 180 9.04 21.46 9.85
N ALA A 181 8.32 21.74 8.77
CA ALA A 181 7.03 22.40 8.83
C ALA A 181 5.92 21.54 9.45
N TYR A 182 5.87 20.22 9.20
CA TYR A 182 4.86 19.37 9.86
C TYR A 182 5.16 19.15 11.33
N ARG A 183 6.44 19.14 11.77
CA ARG A 183 6.82 18.88 13.16
C ARG A 183 6.13 19.84 14.11
N LEU A 184 5.95 21.08 13.67
CA LEU A 184 5.26 22.12 14.40
C LEU A 184 3.80 21.75 14.77
N LEU A 185 3.15 20.81 14.06
CA LEU A 185 1.83 20.26 14.47
C LEU A 185 1.85 19.69 15.88
N GLN A 186 2.99 19.16 16.34
CA GLN A 186 3.13 18.72 17.73
C GLN A 186 3.17 19.91 18.70
N ASP A 187 3.81 21.00 18.33
CA ASP A 187 3.89 22.24 19.12
C ASP A 187 2.54 22.97 19.16
N GLU A 188 1.82 23.01 18.03
CA GLU A 188 0.48 23.59 17.94
C GLU A 188 -0.53 22.78 18.76
N ILE A 189 -0.45 21.44 18.74
CA ILE A 189 -1.25 20.58 19.64
C ILE A 189 -0.90 20.88 21.10
N ALA A 190 0.39 21.01 21.43
CA ALA A 190 0.80 21.29 22.79
C ALA A 190 0.30 22.66 23.27
N ALA A 191 0.43 23.70 22.44
CA ALA A 191 -0.08 25.04 22.71
C ALA A 191 -1.60 25.07 22.88
N ALA A 192 -2.34 24.35 22.03
CA ALA A 192 -3.80 24.32 22.09
C ALA A 192 -4.35 23.51 23.28
N SER A 193 -3.67 22.42 23.66
CA SER A 193 -4.15 21.51 24.70
C SER A 193 -3.59 21.79 26.10
N GLY A 194 -2.48 22.53 26.20
CA GLY A 194 -1.71 22.66 27.44
C GLY A 194 -0.99 21.38 27.87
N LEU A 195 -0.92 20.36 27.00
CA LEU A 195 -0.30 19.07 27.27
C LEU A 195 0.95 18.88 26.41
N THR A 196 1.95 18.18 26.92
CA THR A 196 3.06 17.71 26.07
C THR A 196 2.56 16.73 25.00
N ALA A 197 3.28 16.58 23.89
CA ALA A 197 2.95 15.62 22.83
C ALA A 197 2.78 14.18 23.37
N ASN A 198 3.61 13.77 24.34
CA ASN A 198 3.51 12.47 25.01
C ASN A 198 2.23 12.32 25.83
N GLN A 199 1.89 13.32 26.65
CA GLN A 199 0.65 13.31 27.44
C GLN A 199 -0.58 13.29 26.54
N PHE A 200 -0.63 14.15 25.51
CA PHE A 200 -1.75 14.20 24.58
C PHE A 200 -1.94 12.87 23.84
N THR A 201 -0.85 12.32 23.29
CA THR A 201 -0.86 11.02 22.58
C THR A 201 -1.37 9.90 23.48
N ASN A 202 -0.84 9.79 24.71
CA ASN A 202 -1.22 8.71 25.62
C ASN A 202 -2.68 8.86 26.10
N GLN A 203 -3.10 10.07 26.48
CA GLN A 203 -4.46 10.31 27.00
C GLN A 203 -5.54 10.14 25.93
N ARG A 204 -5.29 10.59 24.70
CA ARG A 204 -6.32 10.61 23.63
C ARG A 204 -6.33 9.36 22.76
N LEU A 205 -5.19 8.67 22.65
CA LEU A 205 -5.09 7.49 21.80
C LEU A 205 -4.47 6.29 22.54
N GLY A 206 -3.27 6.44 23.10
CA GLY A 206 -2.48 5.34 23.66
C GLY A 206 -3.26 4.46 24.64
N SER A 207 -3.80 5.06 25.69
CA SER A 207 -4.64 4.39 26.69
C SER A 207 -5.95 3.80 26.15
N ARG A 208 -6.45 4.30 25.02
CA ARG A 208 -7.72 3.86 24.41
C ARG A 208 -7.55 2.63 23.52
N ILE A 209 -6.35 2.42 22.97
CA ILE A 209 -6.04 1.29 22.08
C ILE A 209 -4.94 0.37 22.62
N GLY A 210 -4.45 0.63 23.84
CA GLY A 210 -3.36 -0.11 24.47
C GLY A 210 -2.01 0.09 23.78
N MET A 211 -1.82 1.22 23.09
CA MET A 211 -0.57 1.57 22.40
C MET A 211 0.35 2.31 23.36
N VAL A 212 1.57 1.81 23.53
CA VAL A 212 2.61 2.38 24.38
C VAL A 212 3.79 2.84 23.53
N GLY A 213 4.28 4.05 23.79
CA GLY A 213 5.44 4.61 23.12
C GLY A 213 5.78 6.01 23.60
N LEU A 214 6.77 6.62 22.96
CA LEU A 214 7.32 7.92 23.37
C LEU A 214 7.72 8.76 22.15
N TRP A 215 7.31 10.01 22.14
CA TRP A 215 7.90 11.07 21.32
C TRP A 215 9.20 11.57 21.95
N TYR A 216 10.27 11.50 21.18
CA TYR A 216 11.56 12.10 21.49
C TYR A 216 12.08 12.82 20.24
N ASN A 217 12.39 14.12 20.36
CA ASN A 217 12.78 14.97 19.23
C ASN A 217 11.84 14.83 18.01
N TYR A 218 10.52 14.92 18.26
CA TYR A 218 9.46 14.77 17.25
C TYR A 218 9.38 13.41 16.54
N VAL A 219 10.16 12.41 16.97
CA VAL A 219 10.13 11.05 16.44
C VAL A 219 9.48 10.13 17.47
N TYR A 220 8.53 9.32 17.03
CA TYR A 220 7.87 8.35 17.90
C TYR A 220 8.65 7.03 17.96
N TYR A 221 8.71 6.44 19.14
CA TYR A 221 9.38 5.18 19.43
C TYR A 221 8.39 4.23 20.08
N SER A 222 8.32 2.98 19.61
CA SER A 222 7.47 1.95 20.21
C SER A 222 7.92 0.54 19.84
N ARG A 223 7.26 -0.48 20.40
CA ARG A 223 7.37 -1.86 19.91
C ARG A 223 6.59 -2.02 18.61
N ALA A 224 6.89 -3.08 17.86
CA ALA A 224 6.19 -3.39 16.60
C ALA A 224 4.69 -3.66 16.81
N ARG A 225 4.31 -4.26 17.94
CA ARG A 225 2.91 -4.49 18.30
C ARG A 225 2.14 -3.19 18.57
N ASP A 226 2.81 -2.14 19.04
CA ASP A 226 2.21 -0.81 19.22
C ASP A 226 2.01 -0.10 17.87
N MET A 227 2.94 -0.25 16.92
CA MET A 227 2.72 0.15 15.51
C MET A 227 1.52 -0.58 14.90
N ALA A 228 1.38 -1.88 15.17
CA ALA A 228 0.27 -2.68 14.66
C ALA A 228 -1.09 -2.28 15.28
N ARG A 229 -1.12 -1.88 16.55
CA ARG A 229 -2.32 -1.29 17.20
C ARG A 229 -2.75 0.00 16.49
N PHE A 230 -1.80 0.89 16.18
CA PHE A 230 -2.11 2.10 15.41
C PHE A 230 -2.64 1.77 14.01
N GLY A 231 -2.02 0.81 13.30
CA GLY A 231 -2.52 0.35 12.01
C GLY A 231 -3.94 -0.24 12.08
N LEU A 232 -4.25 -1.02 13.13
CA LEU A 232 -5.58 -1.61 13.35
C LEU A 232 -6.64 -0.55 13.71
N PHE A 233 -6.26 0.46 14.48
CA PHE A 233 -7.10 1.63 14.74
C PHE A 233 -7.49 2.34 13.43
N VAL A 234 -6.54 2.50 12.52
CA VAL A 234 -6.80 3.10 11.20
C VAL A 234 -7.61 2.16 10.30
N LEU A 235 -7.33 0.85 10.29
CA LEU A 235 -8.11 -0.16 9.56
C LEU A 235 -9.59 -0.12 9.95
N SER A 236 -9.86 0.06 11.24
CA SER A 236 -11.21 0.20 11.80
C SER A 236 -11.76 1.62 11.79
N ARG A 237 -11.18 2.50 10.96
CA ARG A 237 -11.68 3.85 10.67
C ARG A 237 -11.85 4.72 11.92
N GLY A 238 -10.90 4.66 12.83
CA GLY A 238 -10.88 5.51 14.03
C GLY A 238 -11.66 4.94 15.22
N SER A 239 -12.11 3.68 15.13
CA SER A 239 -12.80 3.00 16.22
C SER A 239 -11.87 2.00 16.93
N TRP A 240 -12.24 1.59 18.14
CA TRP A 240 -11.58 0.51 18.85
C TRP A 240 -12.60 -0.24 19.71
N ASN A 241 -12.78 -1.54 19.43
CA ASN A 241 -13.67 -2.42 20.19
C ASN A 241 -15.07 -1.80 20.46
N GLY A 242 -15.73 -1.31 19.42
CA GLY A 242 -17.07 -0.69 19.51
C GLY A 242 -17.08 0.79 19.96
N THR A 243 -15.94 1.35 20.36
CA THR A 243 -15.83 2.76 20.74
C THR A 243 -15.26 3.60 19.59
N ALA A 244 -16.02 4.56 19.08
CA ALA A 244 -15.52 5.53 18.12
C ALA A 244 -14.65 6.59 18.83
N ILE A 245 -13.32 6.49 18.69
CA ILE A 245 -12.37 7.42 19.31
C ILE A 245 -12.21 8.67 18.43
N LEU A 246 -11.94 8.48 17.13
CA LEU A 246 -12.03 9.54 16.13
C LEU A 246 -13.40 9.47 15.43
N ARG A 247 -14.34 10.25 15.93
CA ARG A 247 -15.74 10.38 15.50
C ARG A 247 -15.93 11.26 14.27
N ASP A 248 -15.00 12.19 14.00
CA ASP A 248 -15.05 13.02 12.78
C ASP A 248 -14.70 12.18 11.53
N THR A 249 -15.72 11.49 11.01
CA THR A 249 -15.59 10.63 9.82
C THR A 249 -15.27 11.43 8.55
N ALA A 250 -15.65 12.71 8.50
CA ALA A 250 -15.31 13.58 7.38
C ALA A 250 -13.82 13.93 7.38
N TYR A 251 -13.25 14.23 8.56
CA TYR A 251 -11.80 14.38 8.73
C TYR A 251 -11.06 13.09 8.39
N PHE A 252 -11.50 11.94 8.93
CA PHE A 252 -10.87 10.66 8.64
C PHE A 252 -10.86 10.37 7.13
N ARG A 253 -11.99 10.59 6.44
CA ARG A 253 -12.07 10.43 4.98
C ARG A 253 -11.05 11.33 4.27
N ARG A 254 -11.01 12.63 4.58
CA ARG A 254 -10.05 13.56 3.96
C ARG A 254 -8.60 13.20 4.27
N MET A 255 -8.34 12.64 5.45
CA MET A 255 -7.01 12.15 5.85
C MET A 255 -6.53 11.01 4.97
N THR A 256 -7.44 10.12 4.54
CA THR A 256 -7.11 8.90 3.78
C THR A 256 -7.53 8.95 2.30
N THR A 257 -7.78 10.14 1.76
CA THR A 257 -8.08 10.37 0.33
C THR A 257 -7.21 11.52 -0.20
N PRO A 258 -7.02 11.66 -1.53
CA PRO A 258 -6.19 12.73 -2.08
C PRO A 258 -6.57 14.10 -1.53
N SER A 259 -5.61 14.80 -0.92
CA SER A 259 -5.88 16.05 -0.18
C SER A 259 -5.61 17.33 -0.99
N GLN A 260 -4.99 17.19 -2.16
CA GLN A 260 -4.67 18.29 -3.09
C GLN A 260 -4.43 17.73 -4.51
N ALA A 261 -4.34 18.60 -5.51
CA ALA A 261 -4.33 18.22 -6.93
C ALA A 261 -2.95 17.83 -7.51
N PHE A 262 -1.86 18.24 -6.87
CA PHE A 262 -0.46 18.02 -7.27
C PHE A 262 -0.02 16.57 -7.05
N ASN A 263 0.06 16.11 -5.79
CA ASN A 263 0.41 14.72 -5.45
C ASN A 263 -0.85 13.94 -5.08
N ARG A 264 -1.50 13.29 -6.06
CA ARG A 264 -2.74 12.54 -5.81
C ARG A 264 -2.54 11.41 -4.80
N SER A 265 -1.34 10.82 -4.73
CA SER A 265 -0.98 9.77 -3.78
C SER A 265 -0.67 10.26 -2.35
N TYR A 266 -1.23 11.40 -1.93
CA TYR A 266 -1.02 11.97 -0.60
C TYR A 266 -2.32 12.51 0.01
N GLY A 267 -2.58 12.14 1.27
CA GLY A 267 -3.67 12.62 2.11
C GLY A 267 -3.17 13.56 3.22
N TYR A 268 -3.79 13.53 4.41
CA TYR A 268 -3.25 14.26 5.57
C TYR A 268 -2.14 13.45 6.23
N LEU A 269 -0.90 13.69 5.81
CA LEU A 269 0.28 12.96 6.28
C LEU A 269 0.23 11.43 6.06
N TRP A 270 -0.57 10.97 5.09
CA TRP A 270 -0.68 9.57 4.67
C TRP A 270 -0.31 9.44 3.20
N TRP A 271 0.42 8.38 2.87
CA TRP A 271 0.64 7.97 1.48
C TRP A 271 -0.51 7.09 1.01
N LEU A 272 -0.98 7.33 -0.21
CA LEU A 272 -2.16 6.66 -0.77
C LEU A 272 -1.75 5.89 -2.02
N ASN A 273 -2.15 4.62 -2.12
CA ASN A 273 -1.93 3.84 -3.32
C ASN A 273 -3.11 4.00 -4.32
N GLY A 274 -2.96 3.35 -5.49
CA GLY A 274 -4.05 3.22 -6.46
C GLY A 274 -4.43 4.50 -7.21
N GLN A 275 -3.71 5.60 -6.98
CA GLN A 275 -3.94 6.85 -7.69
C GLN A 275 -3.27 6.85 -9.05
N ALA A 276 -3.76 7.70 -9.97
CA ALA A 276 -3.22 7.79 -11.32
C ALA A 276 -1.82 8.42 -11.40
N SER A 277 -1.36 9.08 -10.34
CA SER A 277 -0.05 9.73 -10.28
C SER A 277 0.44 9.94 -8.84
N TYR A 278 1.76 10.02 -8.67
CA TYR A 278 2.40 10.34 -7.40
C TYR A 278 3.58 11.30 -7.59
N MET A 279 3.99 11.94 -6.50
CA MET A 279 5.25 12.70 -6.42
C MET A 279 6.14 12.11 -5.32
N LEU A 280 7.45 12.22 -5.51
CA LEU A 280 8.45 11.79 -4.53
C LEU A 280 8.93 12.98 -3.68
N PRO A 281 9.38 12.75 -2.43
CA PRO A 281 9.99 13.80 -1.62
C PRO A 281 11.14 14.49 -2.37
N GLN A 282 11.31 15.80 -2.15
CA GLN A 282 12.34 16.64 -2.77
C GLN A 282 12.31 16.70 -4.31
N SER A 283 11.24 16.20 -4.94
CA SER A 283 11.02 16.29 -6.38
C SER A 283 9.73 17.05 -6.67
N GLN A 284 9.70 17.72 -7.82
CA GLN A 284 8.49 18.33 -8.39
C GLN A 284 7.96 17.54 -9.59
N LEU A 285 8.62 16.44 -9.94
CA LEU A 285 8.17 15.56 -11.01
C LEU A 285 6.91 14.81 -10.55
N THR A 286 5.89 14.83 -11.41
CA THR A 286 4.71 13.98 -11.28
C THR A 286 4.94 12.72 -12.09
N LEU A 287 4.93 11.57 -11.41
CA LEU A 287 5.12 10.26 -12.01
C LEU A 287 3.75 9.60 -12.24
N PRO A 288 3.51 8.97 -13.39
CA PRO A 288 2.25 8.28 -13.66
C PRO A 288 2.19 6.94 -12.93
N GLY A 289 0.96 6.50 -12.65
CA GLY A 289 0.65 5.20 -12.04
C GLY A 289 0.57 5.22 -10.51
N PRO A 290 0.28 4.06 -9.91
CA PRO A 290 0.16 3.90 -8.46
C PRO A 290 1.53 3.97 -7.77
N LEU A 291 1.52 4.41 -6.51
CA LEU A 291 2.72 4.52 -5.67
C LEU A 291 3.43 3.15 -5.48
N VAL A 292 2.64 2.09 -5.26
CA VAL A 292 3.13 0.72 -5.09
C VAL A 292 2.32 -0.19 -6.04
N PRO A 293 2.79 -0.41 -7.29
CA PRO A 293 2.03 -1.12 -8.31
C PRO A 293 1.68 -2.58 -7.98
N THR A 294 2.45 -3.22 -7.11
CA THR A 294 2.24 -4.61 -6.67
C THR A 294 1.30 -4.74 -5.47
N ALA A 295 0.85 -3.62 -4.90
CA ALA A 295 -0.05 -3.61 -3.75
C ALA A 295 -1.49 -3.29 -4.17
N PRO A 296 -2.50 -3.69 -3.35
CA PRO A 296 -3.90 -3.31 -3.57
C PRO A 296 -4.11 -1.80 -3.69
N THR A 297 -5.09 -1.40 -4.49
CA THR A 297 -5.33 0.01 -4.83
C THR A 297 -5.84 0.84 -3.65
N ASP A 298 -6.46 0.21 -2.66
CA ASP A 298 -6.94 0.87 -1.44
C ASP A 298 -5.93 0.86 -0.29
N LEU A 299 -4.67 0.45 -0.57
CA LEU A 299 -3.58 0.56 0.40
C LEU A 299 -3.34 2.02 0.77
N ILE A 300 -3.27 2.28 2.08
CA ILE A 300 -2.71 3.52 2.64
C ILE A 300 -1.51 3.19 3.52
N ALA A 301 -0.55 4.10 3.59
CA ALA A 301 0.71 3.84 4.27
C ALA A 301 1.25 5.02 5.08
N ALA A 302 1.76 4.70 6.27
CA ALA A 302 2.69 5.54 7.01
C ALA A 302 4.12 5.10 6.64
N LEU A 303 4.85 5.97 5.94
CA LEU A 303 6.17 5.66 5.40
C LEU A 303 7.26 6.50 6.09
N GLY A 304 8.24 5.80 6.67
CA GLY A 304 9.40 6.34 7.36
C GLY A 304 10.71 6.04 6.66
N LYS A 305 11.70 6.94 6.84
CA LYS A 305 13.11 6.71 6.48
C LYS A 305 13.61 5.38 7.04
N ASN A 306 14.57 4.76 6.34
CA ASN A 306 15.10 3.43 6.65
C ASN A 306 14.01 2.33 6.65
N ASP A 307 12.96 2.56 5.86
CA ASP A 307 11.82 1.68 5.67
C ASP A 307 11.05 1.33 6.95
N GLN A 308 10.72 2.32 7.77
CA GLN A 308 9.70 2.11 8.81
C GLN A 308 8.33 2.16 8.14
N LYS A 309 7.56 1.08 8.24
CA LYS A 309 6.33 0.96 7.45
C LYS A 309 5.16 0.53 8.33
N ILE A 310 4.03 1.21 8.16
CA ILE A 310 2.70 0.75 8.56
C ILE A 310 1.82 0.82 7.33
N TYR A 311 1.42 -0.32 6.80
CA TYR A 311 0.48 -0.41 5.71
C TYR A 311 -0.88 -0.86 6.22
N VAL A 312 -1.93 -0.28 5.68
CA VAL A 312 -3.32 -0.66 5.97
C VAL A 312 -4.02 -0.91 4.64
N VAL A 313 -4.61 -2.08 4.50
CA VAL A 313 -5.37 -2.48 3.29
C VAL A 313 -6.78 -2.89 3.71
N PRO A 314 -7.75 -1.96 3.67
CA PRO A 314 -9.12 -2.21 4.09
C PRO A 314 -9.79 -3.41 3.38
N SER A 315 -9.63 -3.51 2.06
CA SER A 315 -10.24 -4.55 1.21
C SER A 315 -9.80 -5.96 1.58
N LEU A 316 -8.60 -6.10 2.15
CA LEU A 316 -8.05 -7.37 2.59
C LEU A 316 -8.11 -7.54 4.12
N GLY A 317 -8.55 -6.53 4.87
CA GLY A 317 -8.48 -6.53 6.33
C GLY A 317 -7.05 -6.68 6.86
N LEU A 318 -6.06 -6.15 6.13
CA LEU A 318 -4.65 -6.33 6.47
C LEU A 318 -4.05 -5.08 7.13
N VAL A 319 -3.20 -5.32 8.13
CA VAL A 319 -2.21 -4.36 8.62
C VAL A 319 -0.84 -5.01 8.52
N VAL A 320 0.12 -4.34 7.88
CA VAL A 320 1.49 -4.84 7.74
C VAL A 320 2.45 -3.85 8.37
N VAL A 321 3.27 -4.30 9.31
CA VAL A 321 4.25 -3.48 10.02
C VAL A 321 5.65 -3.99 9.76
N ARG A 322 6.57 -3.07 9.51
CA ARG A 322 7.99 -3.36 9.41
C ARG A 322 8.80 -2.32 10.17
N GLN A 323 9.70 -2.78 11.03
CA GLN A 323 10.76 -2.02 11.67
C GLN A 323 12.12 -2.54 11.20
N GLY A 324 13.10 -1.67 11.02
CA GLY A 324 14.45 -2.12 10.65
C GLY A 324 15.42 -1.00 10.30
N GLN A 325 16.62 -1.38 9.86
CA GLN A 325 17.54 -0.44 9.20
C GLN A 325 17.15 -0.24 7.74
N SER A 326 17.86 0.62 7.01
CA SER A 326 17.58 0.84 5.59
C SER A 326 17.58 -0.47 4.80
N ALA A 327 16.54 -0.72 4.00
CA ALA A 327 16.47 -1.91 3.15
C ALA A 327 17.41 -1.80 1.94
N GLU A 328 17.69 -0.57 1.51
CA GLU A 328 18.54 -0.21 0.38
C GLU A 328 19.49 0.94 0.73
N ALA A 329 20.38 1.29 -0.20
CA ALA A 329 21.19 2.51 -0.11
C ALA A 329 20.34 3.80 -0.11
N SER A 330 19.11 3.75 -0.64
CA SER A 330 18.18 4.87 -0.62
C SER A 330 17.64 5.15 0.79
N LYS A 331 17.68 6.42 1.21
CA LYS A 331 17.26 6.88 2.55
C LYS A 331 15.90 7.59 2.56
N LEU A 332 15.15 7.54 1.46
CA LEU A 332 13.86 8.24 1.32
C LEU A 332 12.69 7.46 1.95
N ALA A 333 11.55 8.11 2.13
CA ALA A 333 10.34 7.49 2.68
C ALA A 333 9.68 6.49 1.71
N VAL A 334 9.73 6.79 0.41
CA VAL A 334 9.28 5.91 -0.69
C VAL A 334 10.50 5.23 -1.29
N SER A 335 10.46 3.91 -1.46
CA SER A 335 11.59 3.11 -1.92
C SER A 335 11.14 1.95 -2.82
N SER A 336 12.06 1.38 -3.60
CA SER A 336 11.80 0.17 -4.40
C SER A 336 11.43 -1.04 -3.53
N PHE A 337 11.84 -1.03 -2.26
CA PHE A 337 11.51 -2.05 -1.26
C PHE A 337 9.99 -2.26 -1.15
N ASP A 338 9.19 -1.20 -1.26
CA ASP A 338 7.73 -1.27 -1.12
C ASP A 338 7.12 -2.19 -2.19
N THR A 339 7.55 -2.01 -3.44
CA THR A 339 7.10 -2.82 -4.58
C THR A 339 7.52 -4.28 -4.44
N GLU A 340 8.74 -4.54 -3.99
CA GLU A 340 9.22 -5.91 -3.79
C GLU A 340 8.53 -6.61 -2.61
N LEU A 341 8.38 -5.92 -1.48
CA LEU A 341 7.69 -6.43 -0.30
C LEU A 341 6.26 -6.84 -0.65
N TRP A 342 5.51 -5.95 -1.32
CA TRP A 342 4.14 -6.24 -1.70
C TRP A 342 4.03 -7.35 -2.74
N ARG A 343 5.02 -7.53 -3.62
CA ARG A 343 5.09 -8.71 -4.48
C ARG A 343 5.15 -10.01 -3.66
N TYR A 344 5.96 -10.08 -2.61
CA TYR A 344 6.01 -11.26 -1.74
C TYR A 344 4.71 -11.46 -0.96
N ILE A 345 4.15 -10.40 -0.38
CA ILE A 345 2.89 -10.48 0.40
C ILE A 345 1.74 -10.97 -0.47
N MET A 346 1.60 -10.44 -1.69
CA MET A 346 0.56 -10.88 -2.63
C MET A 346 0.76 -12.31 -3.16
N GLN A 347 1.94 -12.90 -2.94
CA GLN A 347 2.28 -14.28 -3.32
C GLN A 347 2.23 -15.26 -2.15
N LEU A 348 1.76 -14.84 -0.97
CA LEU A 348 1.65 -15.72 0.20
C LEU A 348 0.67 -16.87 0.01
N TYR A 349 -0.37 -16.66 -0.79
CA TYR A 349 -1.37 -17.69 -1.07
C TYR A 349 -0.75 -18.91 -1.73
N CYS A 350 -1.19 -20.09 -1.30
CA CYS A 350 -0.96 -21.32 -2.01
C CYS A 350 -1.36 -21.11 -3.46
N LYS A 351 -0.39 -21.11 -4.37
CA LYS A 351 -0.68 -21.55 -5.73
C LYS A 351 -1.02 -23.03 -5.59
N PRO A 352 -2.16 -23.49 -6.11
CA PRO A 352 -2.35 -24.93 -6.25
C PRO A 352 -1.07 -25.45 -6.90
N LEU A 353 -0.36 -26.36 -6.24
CA LEU A 353 0.48 -27.28 -6.98
C LEU A 353 -0.49 -27.86 -8.00
N ALA A 354 -0.25 -27.62 -9.28
CA ALA A 354 -0.99 -28.32 -10.30
C ALA A 354 -0.60 -29.81 -10.19
N THR A 355 -1.23 -30.50 -9.24
CA THR A 355 -1.59 -31.91 -9.34
C THR A 355 -3.05 -31.97 -9.79
N THR A 356 -3.49 -31.02 -10.61
CA THR A 356 -4.41 -31.42 -11.65
C THR A 356 -3.61 -32.32 -12.57
N ASP A 357 -4.09 -33.54 -12.80
CA ASP A 357 -3.97 -34.21 -14.10
C ASP A 357 -4.56 -33.28 -15.19
N GLY A 358 -3.95 -32.11 -15.37
CA GLY A 358 -4.15 -31.26 -16.51
C GLY A 358 -3.52 -32.02 -17.67
N PRO A 359 -4.17 -32.03 -18.84
CA PRO A 359 -3.58 -32.67 -20.01
C PRO A 359 -2.15 -32.14 -20.16
N SER A 360 -1.18 -33.05 -20.27
CA SER A 360 0.22 -32.70 -20.46
C SER A 360 0.32 -31.58 -21.51
N PRO A 361 1.18 -30.57 -21.30
CA PRO A 361 1.28 -29.46 -22.23
C PRO A 361 1.44 -30.00 -23.66
N VAL A 362 0.65 -29.48 -24.59
CA VAL A 362 0.74 -29.88 -26.00
C VAL A 362 2.13 -29.50 -26.49
N LEU A 363 3.01 -30.49 -26.62
CA LEU A 363 4.34 -30.30 -27.17
C LEU A 363 4.18 -30.01 -28.66
N LEU A 364 4.68 -28.86 -29.08
CA LEU A 364 4.79 -28.51 -30.49
C LEU A 364 6.24 -28.75 -30.95
N GLU A 365 6.37 -29.28 -32.15
CA GLU A 365 7.58 -29.22 -32.95
C GLU A 365 7.46 -28.00 -33.86
N LEU A 366 8.41 -27.07 -33.72
CA LEU A 366 8.47 -25.82 -34.49
C LEU A 366 9.72 -25.83 -35.36
N TYR A 367 9.55 -25.84 -36.68
CA TYR A 367 10.70 -25.82 -37.58
C TYR A 367 10.40 -25.15 -38.94
N PRO A 368 11.38 -24.49 -39.56
CA PRO A 368 12.69 -24.15 -38.99
C PRO A 368 12.56 -23.09 -37.88
N ASN A 369 13.48 -23.14 -36.90
CA ASN A 369 13.62 -22.11 -35.86
C ASN A 369 15.13 -21.80 -35.68
N PRO A 370 15.65 -20.69 -36.23
CA PRO A 370 14.89 -19.55 -36.75
C PRO A 370 14.10 -19.82 -38.05
N ALA A 371 12.90 -19.23 -38.14
CA ALA A 371 12.03 -19.29 -39.30
C ALA A 371 12.45 -18.25 -40.35
N GLY A 372 12.46 -18.66 -41.62
CA GLY A 372 12.66 -17.79 -42.78
C GLY A 372 11.32 -17.34 -43.36
N GLN A 373 10.86 -17.98 -44.44
CA GLN A 373 9.58 -17.62 -45.09
C GLN A 373 8.38 -18.38 -44.53
N GLN A 374 8.61 -19.54 -43.93
CA GLN A 374 7.57 -20.43 -43.44
C GLN A 374 7.93 -20.99 -42.06
N LEU A 375 6.91 -21.34 -41.29
CA LEU A 375 7.02 -22.00 -40.00
C LEU A 375 6.09 -23.21 -39.98
N THR A 376 6.66 -24.40 -39.89
CA THR A 376 5.91 -25.64 -39.69
C THR A 376 5.70 -25.87 -38.20
N ILE A 377 4.47 -26.22 -37.84
CA ILE A 377 3.99 -26.38 -36.48
C ILE A 377 3.32 -27.74 -36.41
N ARG A 378 3.93 -28.69 -35.71
CA ARG A 378 3.37 -30.04 -35.54
C ARG A 378 3.10 -30.34 -34.06
N PRO A 379 1.86 -30.64 -33.68
CA PRO A 379 1.57 -31.11 -32.33
C PRO A 379 2.01 -32.56 -32.16
N TYR A 380 2.62 -32.89 -31.02
CA TYR A 380 2.98 -34.26 -30.66
C TYR A 380 1.73 -35.10 -30.32
N ARG A 381 0.71 -34.45 -29.75
CA ARG A 381 -0.66 -34.95 -29.59
C ARG A 381 -1.64 -33.82 -29.84
N ALA A 382 -2.61 -34.04 -30.72
CA ALA A 382 -3.64 -33.07 -31.02
C ALA A 382 -4.90 -33.34 -30.20
N GLY A 383 -5.45 -32.30 -29.57
CA GLY A 383 -6.79 -32.33 -29.00
C GLY A 383 -7.83 -31.88 -30.01
N ALA A 384 -9.07 -32.35 -29.84
CA ALA A 384 -10.21 -31.82 -30.60
C ALA A 384 -10.38 -30.31 -30.34
N ASP A 385 -10.76 -29.56 -31.37
CA ASP A 385 -11.11 -28.14 -31.31
C ASP A 385 -10.02 -27.19 -30.80
N GLN A 386 -8.75 -27.59 -30.90
CA GLN A 386 -7.63 -26.73 -30.55
C GLN A 386 -7.39 -25.64 -31.60
N GLN A 387 -7.02 -24.46 -31.12
CA GLN A 387 -6.67 -23.32 -31.95
C GLN A 387 -5.19 -22.98 -31.79
N LEU A 388 -4.54 -22.62 -32.86
CA LEU A 388 -3.23 -22.00 -32.87
C LEU A 388 -3.38 -20.48 -32.83
N ARG A 389 -2.59 -19.80 -31.98
CA ARG A 389 -2.44 -18.34 -31.96
C ARG A 389 -0.97 -17.98 -31.96
N CYS A 390 -0.55 -17.12 -32.88
CA CYS A 390 0.80 -16.59 -32.92
C CYS A 390 0.78 -15.09 -32.58
N THR A 391 1.62 -14.65 -31.64
CA THR A 391 1.74 -13.24 -31.25
C THR A 391 3.20 -12.77 -31.27
N ASP A 392 3.43 -11.47 -31.43
CA ASP A 392 4.73 -10.88 -31.07
C ASP A 392 4.88 -10.75 -29.55
N LEU A 393 6.04 -10.27 -29.09
CA LEU A 393 6.33 -10.05 -27.66
C LEU A 393 5.51 -8.91 -27.02
N LEU A 394 4.89 -8.04 -27.82
CA LEU A 394 4.00 -6.98 -27.35
C LEU A 394 2.54 -7.45 -27.27
N GLY A 395 2.27 -8.71 -27.62
CA GLY A 395 0.94 -9.32 -27.58
C GLY A 395 0.10 -9.07 -28.83
N ARG A 396 0.66 -8.47 -29.90
CA ARG A 396 -0.06 -8.29 -31.17
C ARG A 396 -0.23 -9.64 -31.85
N GLN A 397 -1.47 -10.00 -32.18
CA GLN A 397 -1.78 -11.25 -32.86
C GLN A 397 -1.36 -11.18 -34.34
N MET A 398 -0.50 -12.11 -34.75
CA MET A 398 0.00 -12.23 -36.11
C MET A 398 -0.81 -13.25 -36.93
N SER A 399 -1.28 -14.32 -36.28
CA SER A 399 -2.13 -15.34 -36.88
C SER A 399 -2.98 -16.04 -35.81
N ARG A 400 -4.17 -16.49 -36.21
CA ARG A 400 -5.02 -17.38 -35.39
C ARG A 400 -5.82 -18.28 -36.31
N GLN A 401 -5.72 -19.58 -36.12
CA GLN A 401 -6.40 -20.58 -36.94
C GLN A 401 -6.54 -21.93 -36.22
N PRO A 402 -7.42 -22.84 -36.64
CA PRO A 402 -7.48 -24.19 -36.09
C PRO A 402 -6.13 -24.91 -36.16
N LEU A 403 -5.83 -25.76 -35.18
CA LEU A 403 -4.63 -26.60 -35.18
C LEU A 403 -5.01 -28.04 -35.60
N PRO A 404 -4.75 -28.46 -36.85
CA PRO A 404 -5.03 -29.81 -37.29
C PRO A 404 -4.12 -30.83 -36.61
N ALA A 405 -4.59 -32.07 -36.51
CA ALA A 405 -3.80 -33.15 -35.92
C ALA A 405 -2.50 -33.45 -36.68
N ALA A 406 -2.49 -33.26 -38.00
CA ALA A 406 -1.30 -33.40 -38.83
C ALA A 406 -0.30 -32.22 -38.70
N GLY A 407 -0.63 -31.20 -37.91
CA GLY A 407 0.07 -29.92 -37.92
C GLY A 407 -0.29 -29.06 -39.11
N LEU A 408 0.42 -27.95 -39.26
CA LEU A 408 0.21 -26.98 -40.33
C LEU A 408 1.51 -26.22 -40.63
N THR A 409 1.58 -25.62 -41.81
CA THR A 409 2.67 -24.71 -42.18
C THR A 409 2.11 -23.31 -42.36
N LEU A 410 2.65 -22.34 -41.63
CA LEU A 410 2.29 -20.93 -41.73
C LEU A 410 3.23 -20.19 -42.68
N PRO A 411 2.70 -19.39 -43.62
CA PRO A 411 3.50 -18.38 -44.28
C PRO A 411 3.81 -17.25 -43.29
N VAL A 412 5.08 -17.04 -42.98
CA VAL A 412 5.55 -16.00 -42.05
C VAL A 412 6.42 -14.96 -42.74
N ALA A 413 6.56 -15.00 -44.07
CA ALA A 413 7.38 -14.06 -44.84
C ALA A 413 7.03 -12.59 -44.59
N ALA A 414 5.75 -12.28 -44.37
CA ALA A 414 5.29 -10.91 -44.07
C ALA A 414 5.51 -10.47 -42.61
N TRP A 415 5.98 -11.37 -41.73
CA TRP A 415 6.23 -11.04 -40.33
C TRP A 415 7.58 -10.34 -40.20
N PRO A 416 7.68 -9.22 -39.46
CA PRO A 416 8.95 -8.59 -39.16
C PRO A 416 9.96 -9.56 -38.51
N ALA A 417 11.25 -9.36 -38.74
CA ALA A 417 12.27 -10.10 -37.99
C ALA A 417 12.10 -9.82 -36.49
N GLY A 418 12.17 -10.87 -35.67
CA GLY A 418 11.87 -10.76 -34.24
C GLY A 418 11.50 -12.09 -33.58
N THR A 419 11.12 -12.03 -32.31
CA THR A 419 10.66 -13.21 -31.55
C THR A 419 9.14 -13.24 -31.48
N TYR A 420 8.57 -14.41 -31.70
CA TYR A 420 7.13 -14.66 -31.65
C TYR A 420 6.81 -15.78 -30.67
N LEU A 421 5.60 -15.75 -30.12
CA LEU A 421 5.02 -16.82 -29.31
C LEU A 421 4.02 -17.59 -30.15
N VAL A 422 4.20 -18.91 -30.23
CA VAL A 422 3.27 -19.86 -30.83
C VAL A 422 2.51 -20.53 -29.70
N GLN A 423 1.21 -20.29 -29.63
CA GLN A 423 0.35 -20.73 -28.54
C GLN A 423 -0.73 -21.68 -29.03
N VAL A 424 -0.98 -22.75 -28.28
CA VAL A 424 -2.15 -23.63 -28.47
C VAL A 424 -3.22 -23.20 -27.48
N LEU A 425 -4.45 -23.05 -27.94
CA LEU A 425 -5.61 -22.68 -27.15
C LEU A 425 -6.63 -23.83 -27.17
N ASP A 426 -7.40 -23.98 -26.09
CA ASP A 426 -8.59 -24.83 -26.09
C ASP A 426 -9.80 -24.12 -26.75
N ALA A 427 -10.93 -24.83 -26.83
CA ALA A 427 -12.19 -24.32 -27.39
C ALA A 427 -12.74 -23.08 -26.64
N ARG A 428 -12.29 -22.81 -25.41
CA ARG A 428 -12.69 -21.65 -24.59
C ARG A 428 -11.68 -20.51 -24.68
N GLY A 429 -10.59 -20.67 -25.43
CA GLY A 429 -9.53 -19.68 -25.61
C GLY A 429 -8.47 -19.66 -24.52
N ALA A 430 -8.46 -20.65 -23.62
CA ALA A 430 -7.41 -20.78 -22.60
C ALA A 430 -6.12 -21.33 -23.23
N VAL A 431 -4.96 -20.79 -22.82
CA VAL A 431 -3.66 -21.22 -23.36
C VAL A 431 -3.25 -22.56 -22.76
N LEU A 432 -3.15 -23.58 -23.61
CA LEU A 432 -2.72 -24.95 -23.27
C LEU A 432 -1.19 -25.12 -23.39
N SER A 433 -0.56 -24.40 -24.30
CA SER A 433 0.89 -24.46 -24.55
C SER A 433 1.37 -23.16 -25.18
N SER A 434 2.63 -22.78 -24.95
CA SER A 434 3.26 -21.60 -25.54
C SER A 434 4.76 -21.86 -25.76
N GLN A 435 5.22 -21.74 -27.01
CA GLN A 435 6.62 -21.90 -27.38
C GLN A 435 7.14 -20.68 -28.16
N ARG A 436 8.46 -20.44 -28.12
CA ARG A 436 9.10 -19.30 -28.79
C ARG A 436 9.64 -19.71 -30.16
N VAL A 437 9.46 -18.85 -31.15
CA VAL A 437 10.10 -18.95 -32.46
C VAL A 437 10.78 -17.63 -32.81
N SER A 438 11.98 -17.71 -33.36
CA SER A 438 12.70 -16.55 -33.90
C SER A 438 12.44 -16.45 -35.40
N LYS A 439 12.06 -15.28 -35.91
CA LYS A 439 11.97 -14.98 -37.37
C LYS A 439 13.20 -14.19 -37.77
N GLN A 440 13.94 -14.71 -38.75
CA GLN A 440 15.00 -13.98 -39.44
C GLN A 440 14.43 -13.33 -40.71
N PRO A 441 15.09 -12.30 -41.29
CA PRO A 441 14.64 -11.62 -42.50
C PRO A 441 14.16 -12.56 -43.60
#